data_AF-A0A6I6JQG6-F1
#
_entry.id   AF-A0A6I6JQG6-F1
#
_cell.length_a   1.000
_cell.length_b   1.000
_cell.length_c   1.000
_cell.angle_alpha   90.00
_cell.angle_beta   90.00
_cell.angle_gamma   90.00
#
_symmetry.space_group_name_H-M   'P 1'
#
loop_
_entity.id
_entity.type
_entity.pdbx_description
1 polymer ?
#
loop_
_entity_poly.entity_id
_entity_poly.type
_entity_poly.pdbx_seq_one_letter_code
_entity_poly.pdbx_strand_id
1 'polypeptide(L)'
;MKKLKYLIFSILTLFIISSCDTLDIENIYDYNADLVWDDESLVEAYMANVYAEVFGNWSSSADQKTQQLAGIHFYLDRITITNSEYKLWDYTTIRLINEAIVNVTDGNLSQEAKDNVIGQAKFLRAYVYFNMVKYHGGIPYIKIPQDREADDLYVERNSTGECFDFIIEDLDDAIGLLPEQISSSSSDFGKIDGCFATAFKAKVLLYKASPQFNPGNPWDNNYWDEAYTANEAAYSKLKNLGYALTQNYEDIFLVERGPEVVFSVINTYPNKTASWDHGVRPGSESRGNASACPTWEFVQEFPMKDGKLYNDPSGKYYKTDEEFQQSYWENRDPRFDKSIVWNASIYEVSNKSGNRQYTSLGIADVLDDFGTNPAANTNSTNLDRYSGFFIRKASDLSLLQSEVQQYDIDYIVMRFAEVMLNYAETANETGHQDVALAILKEIRERAGIEAGDDSNYGITATTTEEIREAILAERNIEFCFEGSYFWDLRRLRMLDRLDGKTKHGIEAIAINADDSEMPIATAKALADNNELTEADFKYITWQIPFTGVKVTSLPEKYYFFPIQQSVIDLNSNIEQNAEWGGTFEPTL
;
A
#
# COMPACT_ATOMS: atom_id res chain seq x y z
N MET A 1 -25.61 84.90 -18.53
CA MET A 1 -26.24 83.73 -17.88
C MET A 1 -25.89 82.37 -18.51
N LYS A 2 -25.58 82.24 -19.80
CA LYS A 2 -25.18 80.94 -20.39
C LYS A 2 -23.80 80.44 -19.93
N LYS A 3 -22.80 81.33 -19.76
CA LYS A 3 -21.44 80.94 -19.31
C LYS A 3 -21.36 80.47 -17.84
N LEU A 4 -22.25 80.94 -16.97
CA LEU A 4 -22.31 80.51 -15.56
C LEU A 4 -22.95 79.12 -15.40
N LYS A 5 -23.87 78.75 -16.32
CA LYS A 5 -24.46 77.40 -16.35
C LYS A 5 -23.45 76.32 -16.73
N TYR A 6 -22.53 76.61 -17.66
CA TYR A 6 -21.49 75.65 -18.02
C TYR A 6 -20.44 75.48 -16.92
N LEU A 7 -20.07 76.55 -16.20
CA LEU A 7 -19.15 76.46 -15.07
C LEU A 7 -19.73 75.65 -13.90
N ILE A 8 -21.02 75.83 -13.59
CA ILE A 8 -21.71 75.05 -12.56
C ILE A 8 -21.86 73.58 -13.00
N PHE A 9 -22.11 73.32 -14.29
CA PHE A 9 -22.19 71.96 -14.82
C PHE A 9 -20.83 71.24 -14.79
N SER A 10 -19.73 71.95 -15.06
CA SER A 10 -18.36 71.44 -15.00
C SER A 10 -17.88 71.18 -13.57
N ILE A 11 -18.28 72.00 -12.60
CA ILE A 11 -17.95 71.78 -11.18
C ILE A 11 -18.82 70.65 -10.59
N LEU A 12 -20.05 70.47 -11.06
CA LEU A 12 -20.89 69.33 -10.67
C LEU A 12 -20.39 68.00 -11.26
N THR A 13 -19.72 68.01 -12.43
CA THR A 13 -19.13 66.80 -13.02
C THR A 13 -17.79 66.41 -12.38
N LEU A 14 -17.07 67.36 -11.78
CA LEU A 14 -15.82 67.06 -11.05
C LEU A 14 -16.04 66.47 -9.65
N PHE A 15 -17.24 66.60 -9.06
CA PHE A 15 -17.58 65.99 -7.75
C PHE A 15 -18.20 64.58 -7.86
N ILE A 16 -18.34 64.02 -9.06
CA ILE A 16 -18.87 62.66 -9.28
C ILE A 16 -17.74 61.62 -9.39
N ILE A 17 -16.47 62.02 -9.27
CA ILE A 17 -15.32 61.11 -9.21
C ILE A 17 -14.79 61.01 -7.77
N SER A 18 -15.70 60.92 -6.79
CA SER A 18 -15.36 60.22 -5.55
C SER A 18 -15.26 58.75 -5.94
N SER A 19 -14.08 58.18 -5.70
CA SER A 19 -13.78 56.76 -5.90
C SER A 19 -14.93 55.90 -5.40
N CYS A 20 -15.52 55.16 -6.32
CA CYS A 20 -16.43 54.09 -5.99
C CYS A 20 -15.53 52.88 -5.67
N ASP A 21 -15.36 52.53 -4.40
CA ASP A 21 -14.83 51.22 -3.93
C ASP A 21 -15.80 50.07 -4.28
N THR A 22 -16.34 50.07 -5.50
CA THR A 22 -17.37 49.11 -5.97
C THR A 22 -16.85 48.21 -7.08
N LEU A 23 -15.55 48.30 -7.40
CA LEU A 23 -14.86 47.38 -8.30
C LEU A 23 -14.04 46.32 -7.54
N ASP A 24 -13.68 46.58 -6.28
CA ASP A 24 -13.18 45.57 -5.35
C ASP A 24 -14.37 44.85 -4.70
N ILE A 25 -15.14 44.15 -5.54
CA ILE A 25 -16.12 43.20 -5.02
C ILE A 25 -15.31 41.95 -4.67
N GLU A 26 -15.05 41.73 -3.38
CA GLU A 26 -14.52 40.45 -2.90
C GLU A 26 -15.38 39.32 -3.49
N ASN A 27 -14.75 38.43 -4.25
CA ASN A 27 -15.41 37.24 -4.72
C ASN A 27 -15.65 36.34 -3.51
N ILE A 28 -16.83 36.44 -2.90
CA ILE A 28 -17.22 35.63 -1.73
C ILE A 28 -17.25 34.11 -2.00
N TYR A 29 -17.02 33.67 -3.25
CA TYR A 29 -16.93 32.27 -3.65
C TYR A 29 -15.50 31.80 -3.95
N ASP A 30 -14.51 32.69 -3.86
CA ASP A 30 -13.11 32.40 -4.15
C ASP A 30 -12.26 33.01 -3.03
N TYR A 31 -11.54 32.19 -2.28
CA TYR A 31 -10.68 32.70 -1.22
C TYR A 31 -9.55 33.49 -1.89
N ASN A 32 -9.43 34.78 -1.56
CA ASN A 32 -8.29 35.57 -2.01
C ASN A 32 -7.02 34.89 -1.48
N ALA A 33 -6.12 34.47 -2.37
CA ALA A 33 -4.88 33.78 -2.01
C ALA A 33 -4.07 34.57 -0.98
N ASP A 34 -4.12 35.91 -1.04
CA ASP A 34 -3.45 36.79 -0.08
C ASP A 34 -4.00 36.69 1.36
N LEU A 35 -5.24 36.21 1.53
CA LEU A 35 -5.90 36.05 2.83
C LEU A 35 -5.68 34.65 3.43
N VAL A 36 -5.24 33.67 2.64
CA VAL A 36 -5.08 32.28 3.09
C VAL A 36 -3.86 32.14 4.00
N TRP A 37 -2.73 32.72 3.60
CA TRP A 37 -1.43 32.40 4.18
C TRP A 37 -1.13 33.06 5.54
N ASP A 38 -1.97 34.02 5.93
CA ASP A 38 -1.91 34.72 7.21
C ASP A 38 -2.95 34.20 8.23
N ASP A 39 -3.80 33.24 7.84
CA ASP A 39 -4.79 32.59 8.70
C ASP A 39 -4.48 31.10 8.88
N GLU A 40 -4.17 30.70 10.11
CA GLU A 40 -3.79 29.33 10.45
C GLU A 40 -4.85 28.30 10.03
N SER A 41 -6.15 28.61 10.19
CA SER A 41 -7.22 27.68 9.83
C SER A 41 -7.33 27.48 8.32
N LEU A 42 -7.11 28.54 7.53
CA LEU A 42 -7.12 28.45 6.07
C LEU A 42 -5.89 27.70 5.55
N VAL A 43 -4.71 27.92 6.16
CA VAL A 43 -3.51 27.14 5.85
C VAL A 43 -3.69 25.66 6.20
N GLU A 44 -4.29 25.34 7.35
CA GLU A 44 -4.61 23.96 7.72
C GLU A 44 -5.57 23.30 6.73
N ALA A 45 -6.59 24.03 6.27
CA ALA A 45 -7.51 23.53 5.25
C ALA A 45 -6.80 23.28 3.90
N TYR A 46 -5.88 24.16 3.51
CA TYR A 46 -5.03 23.98 2.33
C TYR A 46 -4.18 22.70 2.47
N MET A 47 -3.51 22.53 3.62
CA MET A 47 -2.72 21.33 3.89
C MET A 47 -3.57 20.07 3.90
N ALA A 48 -4.77 20.10 4.49
CA ALA A 48 -5.67 18.95 4.49
C ALA A 48 -6.02 18.49 3.06
N ASN A 49 -6.19 19.43 2.11
CA ASN A 49 -6.36 19.11 0.70
C ASN A 49 -5.11 18.43 0.12
N VAL A 50 -3.92 18.97 0.38
CA VAL A 50 -2.65 18.36 -0.07
C VAL A 50 -2.47 16.95 0.51
N TYR A 51 -2.80 16.72 1.78
CA TYR A 51 -2.79 15.38 2.37
C TYR A 51 -3.72 14.41 1.64
N ALA A 52 -4.90 14.85 1.23
CA ALA A 52 -5.87 14.03 0.50
C ALA A 52 -5.40 13.68 -0.92
N GLU A 53 -4.65 14.57 -1.58
CA GLU A 53 -4.04 14.31 -2.88
C GLU A 53 -2.84 13.35 -2.77
N VAL A 54 -2.02 13.50 -1.72
CA VAL A 54 -0.79 12.71 -1.53
C VAL A 54 -1.06 11.31 -0.99
N PHE A 55 -1.94 11.19 0.01
CA PHE A 55 -2.24 9.93 0.67
C PHE A 55 -3.57 9.36 0.19
N GLY A 56 -3.48 8.19 -0.46
CA GLY A 56 -4.65 7.38 -0.77
C GLY A 56 -5.27 6.72 0.45
N ASN A 57 -6.18 5.78 0.19
CA ASN A 57 -6.80 4.94 1.21
C ASN A 57 -6.54 3.46 0.90
N TRP A 58 -6.90 2.57 1.84
CA TRP A 58 -6.70 1.15 1.63
C TRP A 58 -7.47 0.64 0.41
N SER A 59 -6.75 0.03 -0.53
CA SER A 59 -7.31 -0.53 -1.76
C SER A 59 -7.29 -2.04 -1.70
N SER A 60 -8.45 -2.68 -1.92
CA SER A 60 -8.55 -4.14 -2.13
C SER A 60 -7.69 -4.64 -3.28
N SER A 61 -7.29 -3.77 -4.21
CA SER A 61 -6.43 -4.11 -5.33
C SER A 61 -4.94 -3.87 -5.07
N ALA A 62 -4.52 -3.59 -3.83
CA ALA A 62 -3.14 -3.24 -3.50
C ALA A 62 -2.11 -4.31 -3.94
N ASP A 63 -2.43 -5.59 -3.73
CA ASP A 63 -1.56 -6.73 -4.05
C ASP A 63 -1.93 -7.48 -5.34
N GLN A 64 -2.73 -6.88 -6.23
CA GLN A 64 -3.08 -7.50 -7.53
C GLN A 64 -1.86 -7.74 -8.43
N LYS A 65 -0.75 -7.05 -8.13
CA LYS A 65 0.52 -7.05 -8.88
C LYS A 65 1.39 -8.26 -8.59
N THR A 66 1.04 -9.08 -7.59
CA THR A 66 1.83 -10.21 -7.13
C THR A 66 1.04 -11.50 -7.26
N GLN A 67 1.63 -12.62 -6.84
CA GLN A 67 0.94 -13.91 -6.69
C GLN A 67 -0.12 -13.89 -5.59
N GLN A 68 -0.17 -12.89 -4.70
CA GLN A 68 -1.12 -12.88 -3.57
C GLN A 68 -2.59 -12.93 -4.01
N LEU A 69 -2.97 -12.16 -5.03
CA LEU A 69 -4.37 -12.03 -5.47
C LEU A 69 -4.60 -12.61 -6.86
N ALA A 70 -5.82 -13.10 -7.10
CA ALA A 70 -6.28 -13.61 -8.38
C ALA A 70 -6.21 -12.55 -9.51
N GLY A 71 -6.19 -13.04 -10.75
CA GLY A 71 -6.04 -12.20 -11.95
C GLY A 71 -4.59 -12.00 -12.39
N ILE A 72 -4.38 -11.76 -13.68
CA ILE A 72 -3.05 -11.47 -14.23
C ILE A 72 -2.93 -9.97 -14.48
N HIS A 73 -2.19 -9.29 -13.60
CA HIS A 73 -1.98 -7.86 -13.74
C HIS A 73 -0.99 -7.57 -14.87
N PHE A 74 0.22 -8.12 -14.86
CA PHE A 74 1.19 -7.82 -15.92
C PHE A 74 1.10 -8.82 -17.06
N TYR A 75 0.95 -8.31 -18.28
CA TYR A 75 0.93 -9.08 -19.51
C TYR A 75 1.74 -8.36 -20.59
N LEU A 76 2.04 -9.08 -21.68
CA LEU A 76 2.85 -8.53 -22.77
C LEU A 76 2.26 -7.22 -23.29
N ASP A 77 3.11 -6.19 -23.43
CA ASP A 77 2.75 -4.86 -23.90
C ASP A 77 1.72 -4.10 -23.04
N ARG A 78 1.46 -4.53 -21.79
CA ARG A 78 0.63 -3.76 -20.84
C ARG A 78 1.17 -2.33 -20.66
N ILE A 79 2.49 -2.16 -20.59
CA ILE A 79 3.13 -0.87 -20.40
C ILE A 79 3.85 -0.47 -21.70
N THR A 80 3.49 0.69 -22.23
CA THR A 80 4.12 1.31 -23.40
C THR A 80 4.48 2.77 -23.10
N ILE A 81 5.27 3.41 -23.94
CA ILE A 81 5.60 4.84 -23.77
C ILE A 81 4.38 5.76 -24.02
N THR A 82 3.40 5.30 -24.80
CA THR A 82 2.26 6.11 -25.25
C THR A 82 1.01 5.98 -24.37
N ASN A 83 0.89 4.91 -23.56
CA ASN A 83 -0.26 4.72 -22.67
C ASN A 83 -0.04 5.35 -21.28
N SER A 84 -1.12 5.46 -20.51
CA SER A 84 -1.13 6.02 -19.15
C SER A 84 -0.74 5.02 -18.06
N GLU A 85 -0.54 3.74 -18.39
CA GLU A 85 -0.19 2.70 -17.41
C GLU A 85 1.20 2.96 -16.82
N TYR A 86 1.30 2.94 -15.48
CA TYR A 86 2.56 3.09 -14.74
C TYR A 86 3.32 4.39 -15.06
N LYS A 87 2.58 5.49 -15.27
CA LYS A 87 3.12 6.84 -15.39
C LYS A 87 2.82 7.60 -14.09
N LEU A 88 3.86 8.13 -13.45
CA LEU A 88 3.72 8.95 -12.26
C LEU A 88 4.52 10.24 -12.44
N TRP A 89 3.81 11.33 -12.70
CA TRP A 89 4.38 12.64 -13.04
C TRP A 89 3.53 13.75 -12.43
N ASP A 90 3.47 13.80 -11.10
CA ASP A 90 2.56 14.66 -10.35
C ASP A 90 3.21 16.00 -9.95
N TYR A 91 3.46 16.85 -10.94
CA TYR A 91 3.95 18.21 -10.70
C TYR A 91 2.86 19.19 -10.26
N THR A 92 1.59 18.79 -10.35
CA THR A 92 0.46 19.58 -9.83
C THR A 92 0.52 19.63 -8.31
N THR A 93 0.61 18.47 -7.66
CA THR A 93 0.73 18.40 -6.19
C THR A 93 2.04 19.02 -5.70
N ILE A 94 3.16 18.81 -6.41
CA ILE A 94 4.43 19.48 -6.10
C ILE A 94 4.29 21.00 -6.12
N ARG A 95 3.57 21.56 -7.12
CA ARG A 95 3.33 23.00 -7.18
C ARG A 95 2.58 23.49 -5.95
N LEU A 96 1.50 22.81 -5.56
CA LEU A 96 0.71 23.16 -4.37
C LEU A 96 1.57 23.15 -3.11
N ILE A 97 2.40 22.11 -2.95
CA ILE A 97 3.32 22.00 -1.83
C ILE A 97 4.33 23.14 -1.82
N ASN A 98 4.91 23.47 -2.98
CA ASN A 98 5.85 24.58 -3.11
C ASN A 98 5.20 25.93 -2.81
N GLU A 99 3.93 26.12 -3.19
CA GLU A 99 3.17 27.33 -2.90
C GLU A 99 2.95 27.47 -1.39
N ALA A 100 2.57 26.38 -0.70
CA ALA A 100 2.47 26.39 0.76
C ALA A 100 3.81 26.74 1.43
N ILE A 101 4.92 26.14 1.00
CA ILE A 101 6.25 26.40 1.58
C ILE A 101 6.63 27.88 1.43
N VAL A 102 6.51 28.44 0.22
CA VAL A 102 6.90 29.83 -0.04
C VAL A 102 5.99 30.81 0.70
N ASN A 103 4.67 30.66 0.55
CA ASN A 103 3.73 31.64 1.07
C ASN A 103 3.64 31.63 2.61
N VAL A 104 3.74 30.46 3.25
CA VAL A 104 3.78 30.37 4.72
C VAL A 104 5.10 30.93 5.29
N THR A 105 6.21 30.74 4.57
CA THR A 105 7.50 31.34 4.94
C THR A 105 7.39 32.86 4.96
N ASP A 106 6.81 33.44 3.91
CA ASP A 106 6.68 34.88 3.72
C ASP A 106 5.52 35.53 4.49
N GLY A 107 4.54 34.73 4.94
CA GLY A 107 3.36 35.17 5.69
C GLY A 107 3.64 35.62 7.13
N ASN A 108 2.58 35.92 7.88
CA ASN A 108 2.62 36.54 9.20
C ASN A 108 2.20 35.59 10.35
N LEU A 109 2.08 34.29 10.09
CA LEU A 109 1.81 33.27 11.11
C LEU A 109 2.89 33.23 12.20
N SER A 110 2.54 32.65 13.35
CA SER A 110 3.51 32.39 14.42
C SER A 110 4.63 31.47 13.92
N GLN A 111 5.84 31.59 14.47
CA GLN A 111 6.95 30.73 14.05
C GLN A 111 6.64 29.24 14.26
N GLU A 112 5.94 28.90 15.34
CA GLU A 112 5.52 27.53 15.63
C GLU A 112 4.56 27.00 14.55
N ALA A 113 3.56 27.80 14.14
CA ALA A 113 2.65 27.43 13.05
C ALA A 113 3.38 27.31 11.71
N LYS A 114 4.33 28.22 11.42
CA LYS A 114 5.17 28.14 10.22
C LYS A 114 6.00 26.87 10.20
N ASP A 115 6.71 26.57 11.28
CA ASP A 115 7.56 25.38 11.39
C ASP A 115 6.73 24.11 11.19
N ASN A 116 5.57 24.03 11.86
CA ASN A 116 4.68 22.89 11.77
C ASN A 116 4.18 22.66 10.32
N VAL A 117 3.69 23.71 9.65
CA VAL A 117 3.17 23.60 8.27
C VAL A 117 4.30 23.33 7.27
N ILE A 118 5.42 24.04 7.36
CA ILE A 118 6.56 23.86 6.45
C ILE A 118 7.18 22.47 6.61
N GLY A 119 7.29 21.97 7.84
CA GLY A 119 7.76 20.62 8.12
C GLY A 119 6.89 19.55 7.46
N GLN A 120 5.56 19.67 7.58
CA GLN A 120 4.62 18.77 6.91
C GLN A 120 4.74 18.89 5.38
N ALA A 121 4.78 20.10 4.84
CA ALA A 121 4.88 20.34 3.40
C ALA A 121 6.17 19.77 2.79
N LYS A 122 7.32 19.95 3.46
CA LYS A 122 8.59 19.36 3.04
C LYS A 122 8.57 17.83 3.05
N PHE A 123 8.00 17.22 4.09
CA PHE A 123 7.80 15.77 4.09
C PHE A 123 6.94 15.32 2.90
N LEU A 124 5.81 15.99 2.65
CA LEU A 124 4.91 15.64 1.54
C LEU A 124 5.63 15.78 0.19
N ARG A 125 6.46 16.83 0.02
CA ARG A 125 7.29 17.01 -1.18
C ARG A 125 8.22 15.82 -1.39
N ALA A 126 8.96 15.46 -0.35
CA ALA A 126 9.87 14.32 -0.36
C ALA A 126 9.12 13.00 -0.66
N TYR A 127 7.93 12.81 -0.10
CA TYR A 127 7.10 11.63 -0.33
C TYR A 127 6.64 11.52 -1.79
N VAL A 128 6.13 12.61 -2.38
CA VAL A 128 5.70 12.65 -3.78
C VAL A 128 6.89 12.41 -4.72
N TYR A 129 8.02 13.09 -4.47
CA TYR A 129 9.23 12.90 -5.26
C TYR A 129 9.78 11.47 -5.16
N PHE A 130 9.83 10.89 -3.96
CA PHE A 130 10.27 9.50 -3.78
C PHE A 130 9.40 8.52 -4.58
N ASN A 131 8.08 8.73 -4.62
CA ASN A 131 7.19 7.90 -5.42
C ASN A 131 7.44 8.06 -6.93
N MET A 132 7.76 9.25 -7.43
CA MET A 132 8.13 9.43 -8.83
C MET A 132 9.50 8.81 -9.14
N VAL A 133 10.49 9.02 -8.27
CA VAL A 133 11.86 8.48 -8.42
C VAL A 133 11.88 6.96 -8.41
N LYS A 134 11.13 6.31 -7.50
CA LYS A 134 11.02 4.84 -7.50
C LYS A 134 10.42 4.33 -8.80
N TYR A 135 9.53 5.08 -9.47
CA TYR A 135 8.96 4.68 -10.76
C TYR A 135 9.95 4.87 -11.90
N HIS A 136 10.58 6.05 -12.00
CA HIS A 136 11.20 6.53 -13.23
C HIS A 136 12.72 6.74 -13.15
N GLY A 137 13.33 6.67 -11.96
CA GLY A 137 14.69 7.16 -11.73
C GLY A 137 14.70 8.69 -11.54
N GLY A 138 15.81 9.35 -11.85
CA GLY A 138 15.94 10.80 -11.72
C GLY A 138 14.89 11.58 -12.53
N ILE A 139 14.41 12.68 -11.98
CA ILE A 139 13.35 13.53 -12.54
C ILE A 139 13.62 15.00 -12.16
N PRO A 140 13.01 16.00 -12.83
CA PRO A 140 13.18 17.40 -12.44
C PRO A 140 12.78 17.66 -10.99
N TYR A 141 13.73 18.05 -10.13
CA TYR A 141 13.44 18.39 -8.74
C TYR A 141 13.22 19.89 -8.59
N ILE A 142 11.96 20.30 -8.46
CA ILE A 142 11.52 21.69 -8.47
C ILE A 142 11.19 22.10 -7.04
N LYS A 143 11.96 23.04 -6.49
CA LYS A 143 11.85 23.49 -5.09
C LYS A 143 10.96 24.74 -4.89
N ILE A 144 10.55 25.41 -5.96
CA ILE A 144 9.74 26.63 -5.95
C ILE A 144 8.58 26.54 -6.94
N PRO A 145 7.47 27.26 -6.73
CA PRO A 145 6.40 27.34 -7.74
C PRO A 145 6.93 28.05 -8.98
N GLN A 146 6.75 27.44 -10.15
CA GLN A 146 7.17 28.05 -11.42
C GLN A 146 6.07 28.96 -11.98
N ASP A 147 6.43 30.14 -12.46
CA ASP A 147 5.53 31.03 -13.18
C ASP A 147 5.52 30.71 -14.67
N ARG A 148 4.32 30.58 -15.25
CA ARG A 148 4.18 30.16 -16.65
C ARG A 148 4.72 31.19 -17.66
N GLU A 149 4.67 32.47 -17.32
CA GLU A 149 5.06 33.57 -18.20
C GLU A 149 6.49 34.04 -17.94
N ALA A 150 7.02 33.84 -16.72
CA ALA A 150 8.34 34.32 -16.32
C ALA A 150 9.45 33.27 -16.31
N ASP A 151 9.14 32.00 -16.03
CA ASP A 151 10.16 30.95 -15.86
C ASP A 151 10.37 30.11 -17.12
N ASP A 152 11.57 29.53 -17.24
CA ASP A 152 11.81 28.46 -18.20
C ASP A 152 11.25 27.14 -17.67
N LEU A 153 10.18 26.68 -18.32
CA LEU A 153 9.49 25.44 -17.95
C LEU A 153 10.13 24.18 -18.56
N TYR A 154 11.12 24.32 -19.44
CA TYR A 154 11.81 23.19 -20.09
C TYR A 154 12.93 22.65 -19.20
N VAL A 155 12.59 22.28 -17.96
CA VAL A 155 13.56 21.79 -16.98
C VAL A 155 14.05 20.39 -17.33
N GLU A 156 15.36 20.18 -17.31
CA GLU A 156 15.99 18.88 -17.51
C GLU A 156 15.77 17.95 -16.30
N ARG A 157 15.93 16.64 -16.53
CA ARG A 157 15.90 15.67 -15.44
C ARG A 157 17.16 15.83 -14.58
N ASN A 158 17.00 15.88 -13.26
CA ASN A 158 18.12 15.63 -12.38
C ASN A 158 18.54 14.16 -12.47
N SER A 159 19.81 13.88 -12.14
CA SER A 159 20.26 12.50 -11.95
C SER A 159 19.50 11.84 -10.79
N THR A 160 19.43 10.51 -10.80
CA THR A 160 18.80 9.75 -9.71
C THR A 160 19.47 10.06 -8.36
N GLY A 161 20.80 10.20 -8.33
CA GLY A 161 21.55 10.55 -7.12
C GLY A 161 21.15 11.90 -6.54
N GLU A 162 21.11 12.94 -7.38
CA GLU A 162 20.68 14.28 -6.96
C GLU A 162 19.24 14.28 -6.43
N CYS A 163 18.33 13.52 -7.06
CA CYS A 163 16.97 13.40 -6.56
C CYS A 163 16.93 12.79 -5.14
N PHE A 164 17.70 11.73 -4.87
CA PHE A 164 17.78 11.17 -3.53
C PHE A 164 18.33 12.17 -2.52
N ASP A 165 19.38 12.92 -2.90
CA ASP A 165 19.99 13.90 -2.00
C ASP A 165 19.00 15.03 -1.65
N PHE A 166 18.20 15.51 -2.61
CA PHE A 166 17.14 16.49 -2.34
C PHE A 166 15.97 15.94 -1.54
N ILE A 167 15.57 14.68 -1.76
CA ILE A 167 14.55 14.01 -0.93
C ILE A 167 15.03 13.93 0.52
N ILE A 168 16.29 13.54 0.74
CA ILE A 168 16.88 13.43 2.08
C ILE A 168 16.97 14.80 2.74
N GLU A 169 17.39 15.84 2.01
CA GLU A 169 17.40 17.24 2.48
C GLU A 169 16.02 17.68 2.99
N ASP A 170 14.96 17.47 2.19
CA ASP A 170 13.60 17.83 2.60
C ASP A 170 13.12 17.04 3.81
N LEU A 171 13.50 15.76 3.94
CA LEU A 171 13.16 14.95 5.11
C LEU A 171 13.92 15.38 6.36
N ASP A 172 15.19 15.75 6.25
CA ASP A 172 15.97 16.25 7.38
C ASP A 172 15.44 17.60 7.89
N ASP A 173 15.13 18.51 6.97
CA ASP A 173 14.47 19.76 7.32
C ASP A 173 13.10 19.51 7.97
N ALA A 174 12.30 18.58 7.44
CA ALA A 174 11.01 18.23 8.03
C ALA A 174 11.15 17.68 9.44
N ILE A 175 12.08 16.74 9.68
CA ILE A 175 12.36 16.19 11.02
C ILE A 175 12.75 17.28 12.01
N GLY A 176 13.48 18.30 11.57
CA GLY A 176 13.88 19.43 12.40
C GLY A 176 12.75 20.39 12.80
N LEU A 177 11.64 20.40 12.05
CA LEU A 177 10.52 21.33 12.22
C LEU A 177 9.27 20.68 12.84
N LEU A 178 9.08 19.38 12.64
CA LEU A 178 7.90 18.64 13.09
C LEU A 178 7.93 18.32 14.59
N PRO A 179 6.76 18.21 15.25
CA PRO A 179 6.69 17.65 16.61
C PRO A 179 7.25 16.23 16.63
N GLU A 180 7.99 15.85 17.68
CA GLU A 180 8.66 14.55 17.74
C GLU A 180 7.68 13.37 17.58
N GLN A 181 6.56 13.43 18.30
CA GLN A 181 5.51 12.43 18.28
C GLN A 181 4.17 13.11 18.54
N ILE A 182 3.15 12.76 17.77
CA ILE A 182 1.77 13.17 18.04
C ILE A 182 1.07 12.05 18.83
N SER A 183 0.54 12.38 20.01
CA SER A 183 -0.18 11.42 20.86
C SER A 183 -1.42 10.84 20.17
N SER A 184 -1.73 9.56 20.40
CA SER A 184 -2.94 8.90 19.90
C SER A 184 -4.26 9.54 20.38
N SER A 185 -4.21 10.28 21.49
CA SER A 185 -5.32 11.06 22.03
C SER A 185 -5.43 12.49 21.49
N SER A 186 -4.46 12.94 20.68
CA SER A 186 -4.46 14.28 20.10
C SER A 186 -5.53 14.42 19.01
N SER A 187 -6.08 15.62 18.87
CA SER A 187 -6.90 15.99 17.70
C SER A 187 -6.06 16.07 16.41
N ASP A 188 -4.75 16.23 16.54
CA ASP A 188 -3.81 16.27 15.42
C ASP A 188 -3.34 14.88 14.98
N PHE A 189 -3.82 13.80 15.62
CA PHE A 189 -3.49 12.45 15.22
C PHE A 189 -3.90 12.22 13.75
N GLY A 190 -2.97 11.73 12.93
CA GLY A 190 -3.13 11.66 11.47
C GLY A 190 -2.40 12.76 10.71
N LYS A 191 -1.85 13.78 11.39
CA LYS A 191 -0.82 14.67 10.83
C LYS A 191 0.56 14.00 10.90
N ILE A 192 1.44 14.36 9.97
CA ILE A 192 2.82 13.88 9.92
C ILE A 192 3.58 14.39 11.15
N ASP A 193 4.31 13.51 11.81
CA ASP A 193 5.20 13.83 12.93
C ASP A 193 6.65 13.42 12.64
N GLY A 194 7.55 13.79 13.55
CA GLY A 194 8.98 13.51 13.45
C GLY A 194 9.32 12.02 13.53
N CYS A 195 8.47 11.17 14.12
CA CYS A 195 8.64 9.71 14.12
C CYS A 195 8.40 9.13 12.73
N PHE A 196 7.28 9.50 12.09
CA PHE A 196 6.99 9.07 10.73
C PHE A 196 8.03 9.60 9.74
N ALA A 197 8.43 10.87 9.85
CA ALA A 197 9.48 11.45 9.02
C ALA A 197 10.82 10.71 9.14
N THR A 198 11.22 10.35 10.37
CA THR A 198 12.45 9.57 10.62
C THR A 198 12.35 8.17 10.01
N ALA A 199 11.25 7.47 10.22
CA ALA A 199 11.04 6.11 9.71
C ALA A 199 10.96 6.08 8.17
N PHE A 200 10.32 7.07 7.57
CA PHE A 200 10.25 7.21 6.11
C PHE A 200 11.62 7.54 5.50
N LYS A 201 12.42 8.41 6.14
CA LYS A 201 13.81 8.65 5.71
C LYS A 201 14.63 7.36 5.70
N ALA A 202 14.51 6.55 6.75
CA ALA A 202 15.19 5.26 6.81
C ALA A 202 14.76 4.30 5.68
N LYS A 203 13.47 4.31 5.32
CA LYS A 203 12.94 3.58 4.14
C LYS A 203 13.49 4.12 2.82
N VAL A 204 13.59 5.44 2.64
CA VAL A 204 14.17 6.05 1.44
C VAL A 204 15.64 5.61 1.27
N LEU A 205 16.42 5.61 2.35
CA LEU A 205 17.82 5.17 2.34
C LEU A 205 17.95 3.67 2.06
N LEU A 206 17.06 2.83 2.58
CA LEU A 206 16.98 1.42 2.20
C LEU A 206 16.76 1.25 0.69
N TYR A 207 15.85 2.03 0.09
CA TYR A 207 15.64 2.00 -1.36
C TYR A 207 16.86 2.51 -2.12
N LYS A 208 17.50 3.60 -1.66
CA LYS A 208 18.74 4.13 -2.25
C LYS A 208 19.85 3.08 -2.30
N ALA A 209 19.98 2.23 -1.28
CA ALA A 209 20.96 1.14 -1.24
C ALA A 209 20.55 -0.12 -2.03
N SER A 210 19.26 -0.29 -2.29
CA SER A 210 18.70 -1.53 -2.86
C SER A 210 19.19 -1.81 -4.31
N PRO A 211 19.17 -3.09 -4.74
CA PRO A 211 19.60 -3.52 -6.07
C PRO A 211 18.98 -2.75 -7.26
N GLN A 212 17.72 -2.31 -7.17
CA GLN A 212 17.04 -1.57 -8.24
C GLN A 212 17.86 -0.37 -8.69
N PHE A 213 18.41 0.38 -7.73
CA PHE A 213 19.22 1.56 -7.99
C PHE A 213 20.71 1.26 -8.10
N ASN A 214 21.19 0.13 -7.56
CA ASN A 214 22.61 -0.26 -7.61
C ASN A 214 22.84 -1.60 -8.33
N PRO A 215 22.37 -1.82 -9.57
CA PRO A 215 22.44 -3.14 -10.20
C PRO A 215 23.86 -3.63 -10.48
N GLY A 216 24.83 -2.71 -10.65
CA GLY A 216 26.23 -3.07 -10.84
C GLY A 216 26.92 -3.57 -9.56
N ASN A 217 26.41 -3.19 -8.39
CA ASN A 217 26.90 -3.65 -7.11
C ASN A 217 25.76 -3.72 -6.06
N PRO A 218 24.87 -4.72 -6.17
CA PRO A 218 23.58 -4.70 -5.47
C PRO A 218 23.70 -4.79 -3.94
N TRP A 219 24.71 -5.50 -3.43
CA TRP A 219 24.84 -5.85 -2.01
C TRP A 219 26.13 -5.36 -1.35
N ASP A 220 27.06 -4.79 -2.13
CA ASP A 220 28.36 -4.30 -1.64
C ASP A 220 28.60 -2.83 -2.07
N ASN A 221 27.51 -2.06 -2.22
CA ASN A 221 27.59 -0.62 -2.47
C ASN A 221 27.73 0.20 -1.17
N ASN A 222 28.20 1.43 -1.31
CA ASN A 222 28.52 2.31 -0.18
C ASN A 222 27.28 2.86 0.56
N TYR A 223 26.05 2.55 0.13
CA TYR A 223 24.83 3.10 0.73
C TYR A 223 24.23 2.18 1.80
N TRP A 224 24.64 0.91 1.88
CA TRP A 224 24.11 -0.03 2.88
C TRP A 224 24.45 0.38 4.31
N ASP A 225 25.65 0.89 4.58
CA ASP A 225 26.06 1.37 5.91
C ASP A 225 25.24 2.61 6.34
N GLU A 226 24.95 3.51 5.41
CA GLU A 226 24.10 4.68 5.65
C GLU A 226 22.66 4.25 5.94
N ALA A 227 22.12 3.32 5.15
CA ALA A 227 20.80 2.76 5.35
C ALA A 227 20.68 2.04 6.69
N TYR A 228 21.67 1.23 7.07
CA TYR A 228 21.73 0.55 8.37
C TYR A 228 21.68 1.56 9.52
N THR A 229 22.55 2.56 9.50
CA THR A 229 22.62 3.59 10.54
C THR A 229 21.28 4.31 10.70
N ALA A 230 20.62 4.66 9.59
CA ALA A 230 19.33 5.33 9.63
C ALA A 230 18.20 4.42 10.14
N ASN A 231 18.18 3.14 9.75
CA ASN A 231 17.16 2.19 10.19
C ASN A 231 17.33 1.78 11.66
N GLU A 232 18.57 1.62 12.14
CA GLU A 232 18.86 1.41 13.57
C GLU A 232 18.38 2.61 14.41
N ALA A 233 18.68 3.83 13.97
CA ALA A 233 18.28 5.05 14.65
C ALA A 233 16.74 5.21 14.68
N ALA A 234 16.07 4.94 13.56
CA ALA A 234 14.61 4.96 13.48
C ALA A 234 13.98 3.92 14.41
N TYR A 235 14.42 2.66 14.33
CA TYR A 235 13.95 1.58 15.22
C TYR A 235 14.14 1.94 16.69
N SER A 236 15.33 2.39 17.08
CA SER A 236 15.66 2.74 18.46
C SER A 236 14.83 3.93 18.96
N LYS A 237 14.67 4.98 18.15
CA LYS A 237 13.85 6.15 18.50
C LYS A 237 12.40 5.74 18.76
N LEU A 238 11.77 5.04 17.81
CA LEU A 238 10.38 4.63 17.93
C LEU A 238 10.20 3.67 19.11
N LYS A 239 11.07 2.68 19.27
CA LYS A 239 11.00 1.76 20.42
C LYS A 239 11.08 2.50 21.77
N ASN A 240 11.95 3.50 21.89
CA ASN A 240 12.09 4.31 23.11
C ASN A 240 10.85 5.19 23.40
N LEU A 241 10.11 5.57 22.36
CA LEU A 241 8.85 6.33 22.47
C LEU A 241 7.62 5.43 22.67
N GLY A 242 7.82 4.12 22.88
CA GLY A 242 6.77 3.17 23.24
C GLY A 242 6.05 2.54 22.05
N TYR A 243 6.55 2.71 20.82
CA TYR A 243 6.07 1.92 19.69
C TYR A 243 6.45 0.45 19.89
N ALA A 244 5.50 -0.45 19.63
CA ALA A 244 5.65 -1.88 19.86
C ALA A 244 4.75 -2.69 18.93
N LEU A 245 5.06 -3.97 18.74
CA LEU A 245 4.15 -4.88 18.06
C LEU A 245 2.83 -5.00 18.84
N THR A 246 1.70 -4.90 18.15
CA THR A 246 0.40 -5.19 18.74
C THR A 246 0.31 -6.68 19.05
N GLN A 247 -0.07 -7.03 20.28
CA GLN A 247 -0.02 -8.42 20.74
C GLN A 247 -0.87 -9.37 19.89
N ASN A 248 -2.10 -8.98 19.56
CA ASN A 248 -2.98 -9.75 18.70
C ASN A 248 -2.88 -9.21 17.27
N TYR A 249 -2.68 -10.10 16.30
CA TYR A 249 -2.51 -9.72 14.89
C TYR A 249 -3.74 -9.02 14.29
N GLU A 250 -4.95 -9.42 14.68
CA GLU A 250 -6.20 -8.79 14.19
C GLU A 250 -6.40 -7.37 14.74
N ASP A 251 -5.95 -7.11 15.98
CA ASP A 251 -6.08 -5.82 16.65
C ASP A 251 -5.20 -4.74 16.00
N ILE A 252 -4.22 -5.11 15.16
CA ILE A 252 -3.39 -4.15 14.40
C ILE A 252 -4.28 -3.15 13.66
N PHE A 253 -5.37 -3.63 13.06
CA PHE A 253 -6.29 -2.80 12.27
C PHE A 253 -7.60 -2.54 13.01
N LEU A 254 -8.12 -3.52 13.75
CA LEU A 254 -9.45 -3.42 14.37
C LEU A 254 -9.44 -2.56 15.65
N VAL A 255 -8.27 -2.37 16.27
CA VAL A 255 -8.09 -1.47 17.41
C VAL A 255 -7.24 -0.30 16.96
N GLU A 256 -7.92 0.76 16.52
CA GLU A 256 -7.27 1.94 15.95
C GLU A 256 -6.32 2.63 16.92
N ARG A 257 -5.30 3.30 16.36
CA ARG A 257 -4.30 4.07 17.10
C ARG A 257 -3.52 3.23 18.11
N GLY A 258 -3.38 1.93 17.84
CA GLY A 258 -2.58 1.00 18.61
C GLY A 258 -1.08 1.33 18.60
N PRO A 259 -0.28 0.68 19.46
CA PRO A 259 1.14 0.98 19.65
C PRO A 259 2.01 0.69 18.42
N GLU A 260 1.49 -0.05 17.45
CA GLU A 260 2.22 -0.38 16.21
C GLU A 260 2.05 0.70 15.12
N VAL A 261 1.08 1.62 15.25
CA VAL A 261 0.74 2.59 14.19
C VAL A 261 1.74 3.74 14.19
N VAL A 262 2.60 3.81 13.16
CA VAL A 262 3.55 4.93 12.98
C VAL A 262 2.88 6.10 12.27
N PHE A 263 2.09 5.81 11.23
CA PHE A 263 1.27 6.82 10.55
C PHE A 263 0.04 6.17 9.92
N SER A 264 -1.12 6.80 10.08
CA SER A 264 -2.38 6.38 9.48
C SER A 264 -3.13 7.53 8.81
N VAL A 265 -3.85 7.19 7.76
CA VAL A 265 -4.85 8.04 7.12
C VAL A 265 -6.16 7.84 7.86
N ILE A 266 -6.67 8.94 8.45
CA ILE A 266 -7.86 8.88 9.29
C ILE A 266 -9.12 8.73 8.44
N ASN A 267 -9.97 7.78 8.82
CA ASN A 267 -11.30 7.57 8.27
C ASN A 267 -12.36 7.92 9.32
N THR A 268 -13.51 8.43 8.87
CA THR A 268 -14.64 8.79 9.74
C THR A 268 -15.90 8.84 8.90
N TYR A 269 -16.81 7.87 9.08
CA TYR A 269 -18.09 7.87 8.38
C TYR A 269 -19.00 9.03 8.88
N PRO A 270 -19.75 9.73 7.99
CA PRO A 270 -19.86 9.55 6.55
C PRO A 270 -18.88 10.37 5.71
N ASN A 271 -17.96 11.10 6.33
CA ASN A 271 -17.09 12.06 5.64
C ASN A 271 -16.02 11.38 4.80
N LYS A 272 -15.42 10.30 5.31
CA LYS A 272 -14.34 9.56 4.64
C LYS A 272 -14.37 8.10 5.05
N THR A 273 -14.48 7.21 4.07
CA THR A 273 -14.49 5.75 4.27
C THR A 273 -13.50 5.08 3.33
N ALA A 274 -13.11 3.85 3.64
CA ALA A 274 -12.40 2.98 2.71
C ALA A 274 -13.37 2.00 2.03
N SER A 275 -13.02 1.56 0.83
CA SER A 275 -13.80 0.57 0.08
C SER A 275 -13.37 -0.87 0.37
N TRP A 276 -12.62 -1.08 1.46
CA TRP A 276 -11.98 -2.34 1.80
C TRP A 276 -12.98 -3.49 1.92
N ASP A 277 -13.89 -3.43 2.89
CA ASP A 277 -14.85 -4.50 3.15
C ASP A 277 -15.79 -4.77 1.98
N HIS A 278 -16.21 -3.72 1.28
CA HIS A 278 -16.96 -3.86 0.05
C HIS A 278 -16.18 -4.69 -1.00
N GLY A 279 -14.87 -4.52 -1.09
CA GLY A 279 -14.02 -5.13 -2.11
C GLY A 279 -13.45 -6.50 -1.75
N VAL A 280 -13.48 -6.94 -0.49
CA VAL A 280 -12.80 -8.18 -0.08
C VAL A 280 -13.72 -9.30 0.41
N ARG A 281 -14.95 -8.97 0.81
CA ARG A 281 -15.92 -9.94 1.31
C ARG A 281 -16.50 -10.82 0.20
N PRO A 282 -16.98 -12.03 0.55
CA PRO A 282 -17.88 -12.81 -0.30
C PRO A 282 -19.01 -11.93 -0.83
N GLY A 283 -19.39 -12.12 -2.10
CA GLY A 283 -20.36 -11.24 -2.75
C GLY A 283 -21.76 -11.34 -2.15
N SER A 284 -22.13 -12.50 -1.58
CA SER A 284 -23.38 -12.66 -0.83
C SER A 284 -23.40 -11.88 0.49
N GLU A 285 -22.24 -11.47 1.00
CA GLU A 285 -22.03 -10.71 2.24
C GLU A 285 -21.54 -9.27 1.96
N SER A 286 -21.61 -8.86 0.69
CA SER A 286 -21.23 -7.53 0.21
C SER A 286 -22.28 -6.96 -0.76
N ARG A 287 -22.01 -5.79 -1.35
CA ARG A 287 -22.89 -5.12 -2.35
C ARG A 287 -22.50 -5.40 -3.79
N GLY A 288 -21.78 -6.49 -4.02
CA GLY A 288 -21.23 -6.88 -5.30
C GLY A 288 -20.18 -7.95 -5.09
N ASN A 289 -19.59 -8.43 -6.19
CA ASN A 289 -18.53 -9.42 -6.12
C ASN A 289 -17.27 -8.87 -5.44
N ALA A 290 -16.50 -9.76 -4.80
CA ALA A 290 -15.18 -9.43 -4.31
C ALA A 290 -14.28 -8.97 -5.47
N SER A 291 -13.49 -7.93 -5.23
CA SER A 291 -12.45 -7.42 -6.12
C SER A 291 -11.10 -8.09 -5.88
N ALA A 292 -10.94 -8.79 -4.76
CA ALA A 292 -9.68 -9.37 -4.32
C ALA A 292 -9.90 -10.76 -3.69
N CYS A 293 -9.30 -11.78 -4.29
CA CYS A 293 -9.37 -13.15 -3.84
C CYS A 293 -7.95 -13.74 -3.75
N PRO A 294 -7.51 -14.29 -2.60
CA PRO A 294 -6.20 -14.90 -2.45
C PRO A 294 -5.98 -16.08 -3.40
N THR A 295 -4.80 -16.25 -3.97
CA THR A 295 -4.51 -17.41 -4.84
C THR A 295 -4.12 -18.66 -4.06
N TRP A 296 -4.14 -19.80 -4.73
CA TRP A 296 -3.56 -21.03 -4.18
C TRP A 296 -2.06 -20.91 -3.95
N GLU A 297 -1.31 -20.27 -4.85
CA GLU A 297 0.13 -20.03 -4.67
C GLU A 297 0.42 -19.30 -3.35
N PHE A 298 -0.35 -18.27 -3.06
CA PHE A 298 -0.17 -17.51 -1.83
C PHE A 298 -0.63 -18.28 -0.58
N VAL A 299 -1.70 -19.05 -0.68
CA VAL A 299 -2.12 -19.96 0.41
C VAL A 299 -1.03 -20.96 0.74
N GLN A 300 -0.24 -21.44 -0.22
CA GLN A 300 0.89 -22.35 0.01
C GLN A 300 2.11 -21.67 0.68
N GLU A 301 2.24 -20.34 0.55
CA GLU A 301 3.38 -19.58 1.10
C GLU A 301 3.26 -19.33 2.62
N PHE A 302 2.06 -19.40 3.20
CA PHE A 302 1.89 -19.37 4.66
C PHE A 302 2.58 -20.60 5.28
N PRO A 303 3.50 -20.41 6.24
CA PRO A 303 4.09 -21.52 6.97
C PRO A 303 3.06 -22.36 7.72
N MET A 304 3.49 -23.52 8.19
CA MET A 304 2.81 -24.29 9.21
C MET A 304 3.06 -23.66 10.59
N LYS A 305 2.38 -24.18 11.61
CA LYS A 305 2.39 -23.63 12.96
C LYS A 305 3.77 -23.67 13.63
N ASP A 306 4.68 -24.50 13.14
CA ASP A 306 6.09 -24.55 13.55
C ASP A 306 7.00 -23.57 12.79
N GLY A 307 6.44 -22.72 11.93
CA GLY A 307 7.15 -21.68 11.19
C GLY A 307 7.89 -22.17 9.94
N LYS A 308 7.74 -23.45 9.58
CA LYS A 308 8.31 -24.05 8.36
C LYS A 308 7.25 -24.23 7.29
N LEU A 309 7.64 -24.27 6.02
CA LEU A 309 6.70 -24.57 4.93
C LEU A 309 6.18 -26.01 5.04
N TYR A 310 4.97 -26.24 4.54
CA TYR A 310 4.31 -27.55 4.63
C TYR A 310 5.13 -28.69 4.01
N ASN A 311 5.93 -28.38 2.98
CA ASN A 311 6.75 -29.34 2.25
C ASN A 311 8.21 -29.40 2.75
N ASP A 312 8.55 -28.74 3.86
CA ASP A 312 9.85 -28.89 4.51
C ASP A 312 9.89 -30.24 5.26
N PRO A 313 10.73 -31.21 4.83
CA PRO A 313 10.79 -32.53 5.44
C PRO A 313 11.30 -32.53 6.89
N SER A 314 11.86 -31.40 7.36
CA SER A 314 12.27 -31.20 8.75
C SER A 314 11.16 -30.60 9.62
N GLY A 315 9.99 -30.30 9.05
CA GLY A 315 8.84 -29.75 9.74
C GLY A 315 8.06 -30.79 10.54
N LYS A 316 7.55 -30.38 11.70
CA LYS A 316 6.64 -31.16 12.55
C LYS A 316 5.31 -31.44 11.85
N TYR A 317 4.89 -30.51 11.00
CA TYR A 317 3.64 -30.57 10.24
C TYR A 317 3.86 -30.83 8.75
N TYR A 318 4.94 -31.54 8.41
CA TYR A 318 5.25 -31.90 7.03
C TYR A 318 4.08 -32.64 6.35
N LYS A 319 3.77 -32.25 5.12
CA LYS A 319 2.77 -32.85 4.23
C LYS A 319 3.32 -32.89 2.81
N THR A 320 2.95 -33.93 2.06
CA THR A 320 3.08 -33.93 0.59
C THR A 320 2.12 -32.92 -0.04
N ASP A 321 2.31 -32.58 -1.31
CA ASP A 321 1.43 -31.65 -2.02
C ASP A 321 -0.02 -32.17 -2.06
N GLU A 322 -0.22 -33.47 -2.28
CA GLU A 322 -1.53 -34.10 -2.29
C GLU A 322 -2.21 -34.07 -0.91
N GLU A 323 -1.47 -34.39 0.15
CA GLU A 323 -2.00 -34.34 1.53
C GLU A 323 -2.34 -32.91 1.93
N PHE A 324 -1.46 -31.95 1.64
CA PHE A 324 -1.68 -30.54 1.94
C PHE A 324 -2.91 -30.01 1.22
N GLN A 325 -3.08 -30.30 -0.07
CA GLN A 325 -4.26 -29.85 -0.84
C GLN A 325 -5.58 -30.32 -0.22
N GLN A 326 -5.63 -31.49 0.42
CA GLN A 326 -6.85 -31.99 1.06
C GLN A 326 -7.00 -31.57 2.54
N SER A 327 -6.03 -30.82 3.10
CA SER A 327 -6.01 -30.48 4.53
C SER A 327 -5.26 -29.16 4.82
N TYR A 328 -5.33 -28.20 3.89
CA TYR A 328 -4.51 -26.99 3.87
C TYR A 328 -4.84 -26.00 5.00
N TRP A 329 -5.95 -26.18 5.72
CA TRP A 329 -6.34 -25.33 6.84
C TRP A 329 -5.73 -25.77 8.18
N GLU A 330 -5.18 -26.99 8.25
CA GLU A 330 -4.72 -27.56 9.52
C GLU A 330 -3.33 -27.06 9.91
N ASN A 331 -3.14 -26.77 11.20
CA ASN A 331 -1.84 -26.47 11.81
C ASN A 331 -1.04 -25.40 11.04
N ARG A 332 -1.71 -24.35 10.59
CA ARG A 332 -1.08 -23.24 9.86
C ARG A 332 -0.45 -22.22 10.82
N ASP A 333 0.42 -21.38 10.27
CA ASP A 333 0.74 -20.08 10.87
C ASP A 333 -0.56 -19.41 11.35
N PRO A 334 -0.68 -18.98 12.63
CA PRO A 334 -1.91 -18.39 13.14
C PRO A 334 -2.38 -17.14 12.38
N ARG A 335 -1.54 -16.49 11.58
CA ARG A 335 -1.97 -15.40 10.69
C ARG A 335 -2.82 -15.88 9.53
N PHE A 336 -2.78 -17.16 9.16
CA PHE A 336 -3.55 -17.73 8.05
C PHE A 336 -5.06 -17.55 8.25
N ASP A 337 -5.59 -17.97 9.41
CA ASP A 337 -7.04 -17.89 9.70
C ASP A 337 -7.53 -16.47 10.01
N LYS A 338 -6.60 -15.56 10.34
CA LYS A 338 -6.83 -14.12 10.48
C LYS A 338 -6.77 -13.37 9.15
N SER A 339 -6.20 -13.98 8.11
CA SER A 339 -5.97 -13.32 6.82
C SER A 339 -6.85 -13.87 5.70
N ILE A 340 -7.22 -15.15 5.74
CA ILE A 340 -7.89 -15.86 4.63
C ILE A 340 -9.21 -16.46 5.11
N VAL A 341 -10.22 -16.40 4.25
CA VAL A 341 -11.47 -17.17 4.35
C VAL A 341 -11.45 -18.24 3.26
N TRP A 342 -11.79 -19.48 3.60
CA TRP A 342 -11.83 -20.61 2.66
C TRP A 342 -13.14 -21.41 2.78
N ASN A 343 -13.35 -22.38 1.88
CA ASN A 343 -14.54 -23.23 1.89
C ASN A 343 -14.75 -23.94 3.23
N ALA A 344 -15.96 -23.84 3.76
CA ALA A 344 -16.43 -24.33 5.04
C ALA A 344 -15.77 -23.67 6.28
N SER A 345 -14.89 -22.68 6.14
CA SER A 345 -14.30 -21.98 7.30
C SER A 345 -15.34 -21.21 8.10
N ILE A 346 -15.15 -21.11 9.42
CA ILE A 346 -16.02 -20.29 10.28
C ILE A 346 -15.83 -18.81 9.94
N TYR A 347 -16.91 -18.18 9.48
CA TYR A 347 -16.92 -16.80 9.05
C TYR A 347 -18.22 -16.12 9.50
N GLU A 348 -18.17 -15.56 10.72
CA GLU A 348 -19.31 -14.95 11.41
C GLU A 348 -19.58 -13.50 10.96
N VAL A 349 -19.46 -13.25 9.66
CA VAL A 349 -19.68 -11.93 9.06
C VAL A 349 -21.14 -11.50 9.15
N SER A 350 -21.39 -10.19 9.21
CA SER A 350 -22.72 -9.61 9.32
C SER A 350 -23.51 -10.16 10.53
N ASN A 351 -22.80 -10.38 11.64
CA ASN A 351 -23.32 -10.90 12.91
C ASN A 351 -23.97 -12.30 12.81
N LYS A 352 -23.59 -13.11 11.81
CA LYS A 352 -24.09 -14.48 11.62
C LYS A 352 -23.27 -15.46 12.46
N SER A 353 -23.54 -15.54 13.76
CA SER A 353 -22.77 -16.43 14.64
C SER A 353 -22.92 -17.90 14.24
N GLY A 354 -21.81 -18.65 14.32
CA GLY A 354 -21.70 -20.04 13.91
C GLY A 354 -21.71 -20.28 12.39
N ASN A 355 -21.79 -19.22 11.58
CA ASN A 355 -21.86 -19.35 10.13
C ASN A 355 -20.55 -19.83 9.52
N ARG A 356 -20.66 -20.64 8.46
CA ARG A 356 -19.54 -21.09 7.64
C ARG A 356 -19.64 -20.49 6.24
N GLN A 357 -18.50 -20.06 5.69
CA GLN A 357 -18.46 -19.61 4.31
C GLN A 357 -18.24 -20.79 3.38
N TYR A 358 -19.12 -21.01 2.40
CA TYR A 358 -18.93 -22.01 1.34
C TYR A 358 -18.52 -21.35 0.03
N THR A 359 -17.73 -22.06 -0.77
CA THR A 359 -17.35 -21.65 -2.14
C THR A 359 -17.60 -22.75 -3.17
N SER A 360 -18.03 -23.94 -2.74
CA SER A 360 -18.35 -25.06 -3.64
C SER A 360 -19.46 -24.72 -4.64
N LEU A 361 -19.20 -24.96 -5.93
CA LEU A 361 -20.17 -24.80 -7.00
C LEU A 361 -21.43 -25.65 -6.79
N GLY A 362 -22.59 -25.01 -6.93
CA GLY A 362 -23.91 -25.63 -6.73
C GLY A 362 -24.35 -25.75 -5.26
N ILE A 363 -23.46 -25.44 -4.31
CA ILE A 363 -23.76 -25.44 -2.87
C ILE A 363 -23.81 -23.99 -2.35
N ALA A 364 -22.74 -23.23 -2.60
CA ALA A 364 -22.60 -21.83 -2.23
C ALA A 364 -23.54 -20.91 -3.02
N ASP A 365 -23.66 -19.65 -2.58
CA ASP A 365 -24.31 -18.61 -3.38
C ASP A 365 -23.53 -18.40 -4.69
N VAL A 366 -24.23 -18.07 -5.77
CA VAL A 366 -23.64 -17.82 -7.09
C VAL A 366 -22.65 -16.64 -7.07
N LEU A 367 -22.76 -15.73 -6.10
CA LEU A 367 -21.83 -14.63 -5.89
C LEU A 367 -20.54 -15.02 -5.17
N ASP A 368 -20.44 -16.26 -4.67
CA ASP A 368 -19.34 -16.78 -3.86
C ASP A 368 -18.74 -18.07 -4.42
N ASP A 369 -19.45 -18.74 -5.33
CA ASP A 369 -19.04 -20.03 -5.86
C ASP A 369 -17.77 -19.97 -6.71
N PHE A 370 -17.06 -21.09 -6.75
CA PHE A 370 -15.88 -21.30 -7.56
C PHE A 370 -15.80 -22.76 -8.01
N GLY A 371 -15.48 -22.99 -9.28
CA GLY A 371 -15.26 -24.34 -9.81
C GLY A 371 -16.00 -24.67 -11.11
N THR A 372 -15.88 -25.92 -11.53
CA THR A 372 -16.50 -26.48 -12.75
C THR A 372 -17.24 -27.79 -12.52
N ASN A 373 -17.45 -28.20 -11.26
CA ASN A 373 -18.05 -29.46 -10.86
C ASN A 373 -19.17 -29.91 -11.82
N PRO A 374 -18.95 -30.97 -12.62
CA PRO A 374 -19.92 -31.41 -13.62
C PRO A 374 -21.29 -31.77 -13.02
N ALA A 375 -21.33 -32.20 -11.75
CA ALA A 375 -22.58 -32.49 -11.05
C ALA A 375 -23.49 -31.26 -10.89
N ALA A 376 -22.92 -30.05 -10.95
CA ALA A 376 -23.67 -28.79 -10.91
C ALA A 376 -24.36 -28.46 -12.24
N ASN A 377 -24.01 -29.15 -13.33
CA ASN A 377 -24.54 -28.94 -14.69
C ASN A 377 -24.33 -27.51 -15.24
N THR A 378 -23.48 -26.72 -14.60
CA THR A 378 -23.02 -25.39 -15.03
C THR A 378 -21.62 -25.19 -14.47
N ASN A 379 -20.86 -24.26 -15.05
CA ASN A 379 -19.63 -23.76 -14.44
C ASN A 379 -19.94 -22.52 -13.60
N SER A 380 -19.08 -22.22 -12.63
CA SER A 380 -19.09 -20.92 -11.96
C SER A 380 -18.83 -19.80 -12.97
N THR A 381 -19.53 -18.69 -12.83
CA THR A 381 -19.28 -17.47 -13.61
C THR A 381 -18.09 -16.66 -13.06
N ASN A 382 -17.52 -17.09 -11.93
CA ASN A 382 -16.44 -16.40 -11.22
C ASN A 382 -15.04 -16.95 -11.53
N LEU A 383 -14.89 -17.92 -12.43
CA LEU A 383 -13.63 -18.62 -12.73
C LEU A 383 -12.46 -17.74 -13.24
N ASP A 384 -12.75 -16.50 -13.65
CA ASP A 384 -11.75 -15.53 -14.06
C ASP A 384 -11.33 -14.55 -12.95
N ARG A 385 -12.02 -14.57 -11.82
CA ARG A 385 -11.90 -13.57 -10.75
C ARG A 385 -11.66 -14.19 -9.37
N TYR A 386 -12.31 -15.30 -9.07
CA TYR A 386 -12.21 -15.99 -7.78
C TYR A 386 -11.27 -17.19 -7.86
N SER A 387 -10.92 -17.67 -6.68
CA SER A 387 -9.94 -18.74 -6.45
C SER A 387 -10.42 -19.76 -5.42
N GLY A 388 -11.65 -19.65 -4.91
CA GLY A 388 -12.14 -20.41 -3.76
C GLY A 388 -11.77 -19.83 -2.40
N PHE A 389 -11.12 -18.66 -2.38
CA PHE A 389 -10.69 -17.94 -1.17
C PHE A 389 -11.18 -16.48 -1.17
N PHE A 390 -11.38 -15.91 0.02
CA PHE A 390 -11.61 -14.48 0.26
C PHE A 390 -10.64 -13.95 1.32
N ILE A 391 -10.53 -12.63 1.47
CA ILE A 391 -9.67 -12.02 2.50
C ILE A 391 -10.50 -11.79 3.77
N ARG A 392 -9.89 -12.09 4.92
CA ARG A 392 -10.41 -11.77 6.26
C ARG A 392 -9.70 -10.57 6.89
N LYS A 393 -8.43 -10.35 6.51
CA LYS A 393 -7.56 -9.36 7.15
C LYS A 393 -8.23 -7.99 7.14
N ALA A 394 -8.29 -7.39 8.33
CA ALA A 394 -8.88 -6.08 8.59
C ALA A 394 -10.33 -5.89 8.12
N SER A 395 -11.10 -6.97 8.04
CA SER A 395 -12.55 -6.86 7.83
C SER A 395 -13.28 -6.60 9.14
N ASP A 396 -14.18 -5.60 9.16
CA ASP A 396 -15.06 -5.35 10.29
C ASP A 396 -16.28 -6.26 10.20
N LEU A 397 -16.14 -7.49 10.68
CA LEU A 397 -17.17 -8.53 10.55
C LEU A 397 -18.55 -8.14 11.14
N SER A 398 -18.64 -7.06 11.94
CA SER A 398 -19.89 -6.56 12.47
C SER A 398 -20.78 -5.87 11.42
N LEU A 399 -20.18 -5.28 10.36
CA LEU A 399 -20.94 -4.58 9.32
C LEU A 399 -21.89 -5.55 8.60
N LEU A 400 -23.15 -5.14 8.47
CA LEU A 400 -24.13 -5.83 7.65
C LEU A 400 -23.81 -5.64 6.16
N GLN A 401 -24.37 -6.50 5.31
CA GLN A 401 -24.25 -6.37 3.85
C GLN A 401 -24.58 -4.95 3.33
N SER A 402 -25.59 -4.30 3.91
CA SER A 402 -26.00 -2.93 3.54
C SER A 402 -25.04 -1.84 4.01
N GLU A 403 -24.11 -2.17 4.91
CA GLU A 403 -23.24 -1.23 5.63
C GLU A 403 -21.76 -1.35 5.23
N VAL A 404 -21.38 -2.32 4.40
CA VAL A 404 -19.96 -2.55 4.01
C VAL A 404 -19.26 -1.35 3.34
N GLN A 405 -20.01 -0.35 2.88
CA GLN A 405 -19.47 0.91 2.34
C GLN A 405 -19.29 2.01 3.40
N GLN A 406 -19.70 1.75 4.64
CA GLN A 406 -19.54 2.62 5.81
C GLN A 406 -18.22 2.34 6.54
N TYR A 407 -17.39 1.42 6.03
CA TYR A 407 -16.12 1.03 6.61
C TYR A 407 -15.19 2.23 6.83
N ASP A 408 -14.95 2.56 8.09
CA ASP A 408 -14.22 3.76 8.51
C ASP A 408 -13.01 3.45 9.39
N ILE A 409 -12.49 2.22 9.34
CA ILE A 409 -11.20 1.89 9.95
C ILE A 409 -10.07 2.66 9.25
N ASP A 410 -9.22 3.29 10.04
CA ASP A 410 -8.02 4.02 9.62
C ASP A 410 -7.08 3.16 8.76
N TYR A 411 -6.59 3.74 7.66
CA TYR A 411 -5.61 3.06 6.81
C TYR A 411 -4.19 3.32 7.33
N ILE A 412 -3.52 2.27 7.81
CA ILE A 412 -2.14 2.35 8.29
C ILE A 412 -1.19 2.38 7.09
N VAL A 413 -0.49 3.49 6.91
CA VAL A 413 0.48 3.69 5.81
C VAL A 413 1.84 3.10 6.18
N MET A 414 2.21 3.18 7.45
CA MET A 414 3.44 2.60 8.00
C MET A 414 3.18 2.15 9.43
N ARG A 415 3.67 0.95 9.75
CA ARG A 415 3.61 0.38 11.10
C ARG A 415 4.99 -0.04 11.60
N PHE A 416 5.11 -0.22 12.90
CA PHE A 416 6.38 -0.49 13.56
C PHE A 416 7.04 -1.78 13.07
N ALA A 417 6.27 -2.82 12.71
CA ALA A 417 6.82 -4.01 12.08
C ALA A 417 7.55 -3.73 10.76
N GLU A 418 7.14 -2.71 9.99
CA GLU A 418 7.87 -2.31 8.77
C GLU A 418 9.22 -1.70 9.13
N VAL A 419 9.26 -0.85 10.16
CA VAL A 419 10.52 -0.28 10.68
C VAL A 419 11.45 -1.38 11.18
N MET A 420 10.91 -2.38 11.88
CA MET A 420 11.65 -3.55 12.34
C MET A 420 12.23 -4.35 11.16
N LEU A 421 11.42 -4.68 10.15
CA LEU A 421 11.87 -5.50 9.02
C LEU A 421 12.80 -4.74 8.06
N ASN A 422 12.65 -3.41 7.94
CA ASN A 422 13.63 -2.58 7.22
C ASN A 422 14.98 -2.57 7.96
N TYR A 423 14.96 -2.50 9.30
CA TYR A 423 16.17 -2.60 10.11
C TYR A 423 16.81 -3.99 10.01
N ALA A 424 16.02 -5.06 10.12
CA ALA A 424 16.51 -6.43 9.95
C ALA A 424 17.19 -6.64 8.58
N GLU A 425 16.63 -6.07 7.52
CA GLU A 425 17.22 -6.17 6.19
C GLU A 425 18.56 -5.45 6.10
N THR A 426 18.60 -4.17 6.46
CA THR A 426 19.87 -3.41 6.45
C THR A 426 20.93 -4.01 7.38
N ALA A 427 20.51 -4.58 8.53
CA ALA A 427 21.39 -5.31 9.44
C ALA A 427 21.99 -6.57 8.78
N ASN A 428 21.17 -7.36 8.09
CA ASN A 428 21.65 -8.54 7.37
C ASN A 428 22.69 -8.19 6.31
N GLU A 429 22.43 -7.15 5.50
CA GLU A 429 23.32 -6.73 4.42
C GLU A 429 24.63 -6.11 4.91
N THR A 430 24.69 -5.64 6.17
CA THR A 430 25.88 -5.03 6.77
C THR A 430 26.60 -5.96 7.76
N GLY A 431 26.26 -7.25 7.79
CA GLY A 431 26.96 -8.24 8.63
C GLY A 431 26.49 -8.31 10.10
N HIS A 432 25.30 -7.80 10.39
CA HIS A 432 24.63 -7.87 11.69
C HIS A 432 23.47 -8.90 11.64
N GLN A 433 23.77 -10.12 11.17
CA GLN A 433 22.77 -11.17 10.99
C GLN A 433 22.06 -11.58 12.28
N ASP A 434 22.72 -11.45 13.43
CA ASP A 434 22.15 -11.73 14.74
C ASP A 434 20.98 -10.78 15.07
N VAL A 435 21.10 -9.51 14.70
CA VAL A 435 20.02 -8.51 14.83
C VAL A 435 18.85 -8.86 13.93
N ALA A 436 19.13 -9.21 12.67
CA ALA A 436 18.10 -9.61 11.71
C ALA A 436 17.31 -10.83 12.18
N LEU A 437 18.01 -11.87 12.64
CA LEU A 437 17.41 -13.09 13.17
C LEU A 437 16.61 -12.82 14.46
N ALA A 438 17.07 -11.92 15.34
CA ALA A 438 16.34 -11.57 16.54
C ALA A 438 14.99 -10.90 16.22
N ILE A 439 14.96 -9.97 15.26
CA ILE A 439 13.73 -9.31 14.80
C ILE A 439 12.76 -10.30 14.17
N LEU A 440 13.26 -11.22 13.33
CA LEU A 440 12.41 -12.26 12.73
C LEU A 440 11.76 -13.14 13.82
N LYS A 441 12.53 -13.54 14.84
CA LYS A 441 11.98 -14.31 15.97
C LYS A 441 10.93 -13.52 16.74
N GLU A 442 11.14 -12.23 17.00
CA GLU A 442 10.17 -11.37 17.69
C GLU A 442 8.83 -11.28 16.93
N ILE A 443 8.88 -11.13 15.60
CA ILE A 443 7.67 -11.09 14.76
C ILE A 443 6.96 -12.45 14.73
N ARG A 444 7.71 -13.55 14.56
CA ARG A 444 7.14 -14.90 14.56
C ARG A 444 6.57 -15.30 15.92
N GLU A 445 7.21 -14.88 17.01
CA GLU A 445 6.71 -15.07 18.36
C GLU A 445 5.39 -14.34 18.56
N ARG A 446 5.29 -13.06 18.16
CA ARG A 446 4.02 -12.31 18.18
C ARG A 446 2.94 -13.00 17.36
N ALA A 447 3.30 -13.52 16.19
CA ALA A 447 2.38 -14.24 15.31
C ALA A 447 1.86 -15.57 15.92
N GLY A 448 2.43 -16.03 17.04
CA GLY A 448 2.03 -17.26 17.70
C GLY A 448 2.60 -18.53 17.05
N ILE A 449 3.66 -18.39 16.24
CA ILE A 449 4.41 -19.53 15.71
C ILE A 449 5.05 -20.29 16.88
N GLU A 450 4.99 -21.61 16.83
CA GLU A 450 5.64 -22.47 17.82
C GLU A 450 7.16 -22.30 17.72
N ALA A 451 7.79 -21.99 18.87
CA ALA A 451 9.23 -21.74 18.94
C ALA A 451 10.08 -22.93 18.48
N GLY A 452 9.55 -24.16 18.56
CA GLY A 452 10.30 -25.39 18.34
C GLY A 452 11.28 -25.69 19.48
N ASP A 453 11.92 -26.86 19.44
CA ASP A 453 12.88 -27.28 20.46
C ASP A 453 14.15 -26.40 20.47
N ASP A 454 14.44 -25.73 19.36
CA ASP A 454 15.59 -24.85 19.18
C ASP A 454 15.28 -23.36 19.42
N SER A 455 14.01 -23.03 19.73
CA SER A 455 13.54 -21.65 19.92
C SER A 455 13.83 -20.74 18.72
N ASN A 456 13.85 -21.30 17.51
CA ASN A 456 14.09 -20.57 16.27
C ASN A 456 12.82 -20.27 15.47
N TYR A 457 11.65 -20.70 15.92
CA TYR A 457 10.36 -20.41 15.25
C TYR A 457 10.38 -20.82 13.76
N GLY A 458 11.00 -21.97 13.47
CA GLY A 458 11.13 -22.50 12.12
C GLY A 458 12.19 -21.83 11.23
N ILE A 459 12.94 -20.85 11.75
CA ILE A 459 14.01 -20.18 10.98
C ILE A 459 15.24 -21.09 10.93
N THR A 460 15.62 -21.50 9.72
CA THR A 460 16.81 -22.34 9.46
C THR A 460 17.93 -21.58 8.75
N ALA A 461 17.70 -20.31 8.39
CA ALA A 461 18.63 -19.47 7.65
C ALA A 461 19.90 -19.15 8.46
N THR A 462 21.06 -19.28 7.82
CA THR A 462 22.37 -19.07 8.45
C THR A 462 23.31 -18.14 7.69
N THR A 463 23.12 -18.01 6.38
CA THR A 463 23.89 -17.10 5.52
C THR A 463 23.14 -15.80 5.25
N THR A 464 23.85 -14.76 4.83
CA THR A 464 23.23 -13.47 4.45
C THR A 464 22.15 -13.68 3.40
N GLU A 465 22.39 -14.53 2.40
CA GLU A 465 21.43 -14.86 1.35
C GLU A 465 20.18 -15.57 1.90
N GLU A 466 20.37 -16.60 2.73
CA GLU A 466 19.24 -17.32 3.33
C GLU A 466 18.42 -16.43 4.27
N ILE A 467 19.07 -15.54 5.03
CA ILE A 467 18.38 -14.61 5.93
C ILE A 467 17.60 -13.57 5.13
N ARG A 468 18.14 -13.09 4.01
CA ARG A 468 17.41 -12.22 3.09
C ARG A 468 16.14 -12.88 2.56
N GLU A 469 16.21 -14.15 2.17
CA GLU A 469 15.03 -14.92 1.77
C GLU A 469 14.03 -15.07 2.93
N ALA A 470 14.52 -15.34 4.15
CA ALA A 470 13.66 -15.42 5.33
C ALA A 470 12.96 -14.09 5.64
N ILE A 471 13.67 -12.96 5.52
CA ILE A 471 13.09 -11.61 5.68
C ILE A 471 12.04 -11.36 4.61
N LEU A 472 12.33 -11.65 3.34
CA LEU A 472 11.39 -11.43 2.25
C LEU A 472 10.13 -12.30 2.39
N ALA A 473 10.28 -13.56 2.80
CA ALA A 473 9.16 -14.46 3.10
C ALA A 473 8.33 -13.95 4.29
N GLU A 474 8.99 -13.49 5.36
CA GLU A 474 8.29 -12.92 6.52
C GLU A 474 7.53 -11.64 6.15
N ARG A 475 8.14 -10.75 5.36
CA ARG A 475 7.48 -9.54 4.83
C ARG A 475 6.24 -9.86 4.01
N ASN A 476 6.29 -10.91 3.18
CA ASN A 476 5.16 -11.32 2.34
C ASN A 476 3.95 -11.77 3.17
N ILE A 477 4.17 -12.49 4.28
CA ILE A 477 3.11 -12.95 5.18
C ILE A 477 2.64 -11.84 6.12
N GLU A 478 3.59 -11.16 6.76
CA GLU A 478 3.31 -10.10 7.73
C GLU A 478 2.52 -8.95 7.09
N PHE A 479 2.94 -8.51 5.90
CA PHE A 479 2.31 -7.41 5.16
C PHE A 479 1.35 -7.87 4.06
N CYS A 480 0.83 -9.09 4.14
CA CYS A 480 -0.12 -9.56 3.12
C CYS A 480 -1.32 -8.62 3.01
N PHE A 481 -1.73 -8.34 1.77
CA PHE A 481 -2.84 -7.43 1.45
C PHE A 481 -2.64 -5.95 1.82
N GLU A 482 -1.41 -5.54 2.21
CA GLU A 482 -1.04 -4.15 2.52
C GLU A 482 -0.27 -3.47 1.34
N GLY A 483 -0.10 -4.14 0.20
CA GLY A 483 0.45 -3.54 -1.03
C GLY A 483 1.97 -3.41 -1.08
N SER A 484 2.71 -4.15 -0.27
CA SER A 484 4.17 -4.02 -0.12
C SER A 484 4.99 -4.93 -1.03
N TYR A 485 4.57 -6.18 -1.22
CA TYR A 485 5.43 -7.26 -1.73
C TYR A 485 5.93 -7.03 -3.17
N PHE A 486 5.10 -6.45 -4.04
CA PHE A 486 5.55 -6.07 -5.39
C PHE A 486 6.72 -5.09 -5.35
N TRP A 487 6.68 -4.12 -4.44
CA TRP A 487 7.73 -3.11 -4.30
C TRP A 487 9.00 -3.69 -3.69
N ASP A 488 8.88 -4.68 -2.79
CA ASP A 488 10.01 -5.43 -2.26
C ASP A 488 10.70 -6.23 -3.37
N LEU A 489 9.95 -6.98 -4.18
CA LEU A 489 10.53 -7.68 -5.33
C LEU A 489 11.15 -6.71 -6.35
N ARG A 490 10.51 -5.57 -6.60
CA ARG A 490 11.01 -4.59 -7.55
C ARG A 490 12.30 -3.92 -7.07
N ARG A 491 12.36 -3.46 -5.82
CA ARG A 491 13.56 -2.81 -5.28
C ARG A 491 14.74 -3.79 -5.16
N LEU A 492 14.48 -5.07 -4.91
CA LEU A 492 15.50 -6.11 -4.80
C LEU A 492 15.91 -6.74 -6.13
N ARG A 493 15.32 -6.29 -7.25
CA ARG A 493 15.49 -6.89 -8.58
C ARG A 493 15.13 -8.38 -8.67
N MET A 494 14.00 -8.74 -8.07
CA MET A 494 13.45 -10.11 -7.99
C MET A 494 12.08 -10.26 -8.67
N LEU A 495 11.76 -9.45 -9.69
CA LEU A 495 10.48 -9.57 -10.43
C LEU A 495 10.39 -10.85 -11.27
N ASP A 496 11.51 -11.50 -11.54
CA ASP A 496 11.60 -12.82 -12.19
C ASP A 496 10.88 -13.93 -11.40
N ARG A 497 10.67 -13.74 -10.08
CA ARG A 497 9.83 -14.62 -9.26
C ARG A 497 8.37 -14.63 -9.70
N LEU A 498 7.91 -13.54 -10.31
CA LEU A 498 6.56 -13.37 -10.81
C LEU A 498 6.49 -13.57 -12.34
N ASP A 499 7.57 -13.30 -13.07
CA ASP A 499 7.60 -13.45 -14.52
C ASP A 499 7.38 -14.90 -14.96
N GLY A 500 6.58 -15.10 -16.01
CA GLY A 500 6.25 -16.42 -16.53
C GLY A 500 5.38 -17.29 -15.62
N LYS A 501 4.94 -16.79 -14.46
CA LYS A 501 4.10 -17.54 -13.51
C LYS A 501 2.64 -17.48 -13.89
N THR A 502 1.94 -18.58 -13.62
CA THR A 502 0.49 -18.68 -13.64
C THR A 502 -0.06 -18.71 -12.22
N LYS A 503 -1.38 -18.54 -12.07
CA LYS A 503 -2.06 -18.55 -10.76
C LYS A 503 -3.14 -19.61 -10.68
N HIS A 504 -3.44 -20.13 -9.50
CA HIS A 504 -4.46 -21.15 -9.32
C HIS A 504 -5.45 -20.82 -8.21
N GLY A 505 -6.61 -21.46 -8.26
CA GLY A 505 -7.60 -21.51 -7.20
C GLY A 505 -7.93 -22.96 -6.83
N ILE A 506 -8.63 -23.13 -5.72
CA ILE A 506 -9.05 -24.43 -5.19
C ILE A 506 -10.59 -24.53 -5.24
N GLU A 507 -11.09 -25.48 -6.03
CA GLU A 507 -12.50 -25.89 -6.01
C GLU A 507 -12.71 -26.92 -4.90
N ALA A 508 -13.75 -26.71 -4.09
CA ALA A 508 -14.23 -27.69 -3.13
C ALA A 508 -15.41 -28.48 -3.73
N ILE A 509 -15.42 -29.80 -3.57
CA ILE A 509 -16.51 -30.69 -3.98
C ILE A 509 -16.91 -31.53 -2.76
N ALA A 510 -18.17 -31.42 -2.34
CA ALA A 510 -18.67 -32.17 -1.18
C ALA A 510 -18.60 -33.69 -1.40
N ILE A 511 -18.17 -34.42 -0.39
CA ILE A 511 -18.01 -35.87 -0.40
C ILE A 511 -18.76 -36.54 0.76
N ASN A 512 -19.14 -37.79 0.58
CA ASN A 512 -19.60 -38.66 1.66
C ASN A 512 -18.39 -39.27 2.39
N ALA A 513 -18.63 -39.94 3.52
CA ALA A 513 -17.59 -40.61 4.31
C ALA A 513 -16.84 -41.75 3.58
N ASP A 514 -17.33 -42.19 2.42
CA ASP A 514 -16.68 -43.17 1.54
C ASP A 514 -15.96 -42.51 0.34
N ASP A 515 -15.71 -41.20 0.41
CA ASP A 515 -15.10 -40.33 -0.60
C ASP A 515 -15.89 -40.19 -1.91
N SER A 516 -17.10 -40.78 -2.00
CA SER A 516 -17.98 -40.56 -3.14
C SER A 516 -18.55 -39.14 -3.13
N GLU A 517 -18.73 -38.53 -4.31
CA GLU A 517 -19.31 -37.18 -4.40
C GLU A 517 -20.74 -37.16 -3.84
N MET A 518 -21.00 -36.20 -2.95
CA MET A 518 -22.31 -36.03 -2.36
C MET A 518 -23.28 -35.42 -3.39
N PRO A 519 -24.53 -35.90 -3.49
CA PRO A 519 -25.54 -35.24 -4.31
C PRO A 519 -25.70 -33.78 -3.89
N ILE A 520 -25.65 -32.84 -4.86
CA ILE A 520 -25.66 -31.39 -4.58
C ILE A 520 -26.84 -30.97 -3.71
N ALA A 521 -28.04 -31.52 -3.93
CA ALA A 521 -29.21 -31.19 -3.12
C ALA A 521 -29.03 -31.58 -1.64
N THR A 522 -28.36 -32.70 -1.36
CA THR A 522 -28.04 -33.13 0.00
C THR A 522 -26.97 -32.23 0.60
N ALA A 523 -25.89 -32.00 -0.13
CA ALA A 523 -24.78 -31.16 0.33
C ALA A 523 -25.24 -29.73 0.62
N LYS A 524 -26.10 -29.17 -0.24
CA LYS A 524 -26.72 -27.86 -0.02
C LYS A 524 -27.57 -27.80 1.24
N ALA A 525 -28.40 -28.82 1.50
CA ALA A 525 -29.22 -28.84 2.71
C ALA A 525 -28.38 -28.88 3.99
N LEU A 526 -27.25 -29.59 3.99
CA LEU A 526 -26.29 -29.61 5.09
C LEU A 526 -25.56 -28.26 5.22
N ALA A 527 -25.14 -27.68 4.10
CA ALA A 527 -24.47 -26.38 4.06
C ALA A 527 -25.37 -25.25 4.59
N ASP A 528 -26.64 -25.20 4.19
CA ASP A 528 -27.63 -24.22 4.64
C ASP A 528 -27.85 -24.27 6.18
N ASN A 529 -27.51 -25.40 6.83
CA ASN A 529 -27.55 -25.59 8.28
C ASN A 529 -26.17 -25.47 8.97
N ASN A 530 -25.11 -25.08 8.24
CA ASN A 530 -23.73 -25.02 8.72
C ASN A 530 -23.15 -26.37 9.21
N GLU A 531 -23.63 -27.48 8.65
CA GLU A 531 -23.27 -28.83 9.08
C GLU A 531 -22.05 -29.40 8.34
N LEU A 532 -21.70 -28.87 7.16
CA LEU A 532 -20.50 -29.28 6.43
C LEU A 532 -19.26 -28.56 6.97
N THR A 533 -18.22 -29.33 7.20
CA THR A 533 -16.89 -28.87 7.63
C THR A 533 -15.89 -29.04 6.49
N GLU A 534 -14.68 -28.54 6.68
CA GLU A 534 -13.60 -28.63 5.71
C GLU A 534 -13.29 -30.08 5.30
N ALA A 535 -13.42 -31.03 6.22
CA ALA A 535 -13.18 -32.45 5.97
C ALA A 535 -14.27 -33.14 5.11
N ASP A 536 -15.42 -32.50 4.91
CA ASP A 536 -16.53 -33.01 4.11
C ASP A 536 -16.40 -32.67 2.62
N PHE A 537 -15.23 -32.18 2.20
CA PHE A 537 -14.94 -31.82 0.81
C PHE A 537 -13.62 -32.46 0.35
N LYS A 538 -13.59 -32.81 -0.94
CA LYS A 538 -12.33 -32.95 -1.67
C LYS A 538 -12.02 -31.67 -2.41
N TYR A 539 -10.74 -31.39 -2.57
CA TYR A 539 -10.24 -30.13 -3.12
C TYR A 539 -9.49 -30.36 -4.43
N ILE A 540 -9.76 -29.55 -5.44
CA ILE A 540 -9.19 -29.68 -6.80
C ILE A 540 -8.66 -28.33 -7.26
N THR A 541 -7.44 -28.34 -7.80
CA THR A 541 -6.76 -27.13 -8.27
C THR A 541 -7.17 -26.76 -9.69
N TRP A 542 -7.43 -25.46 -9.93
CA TRP A 542 -7.78 -24.91 -11.23
C TRP A 542 -6.93 -23.70 -11.59
N GLN A 543 -6.47 -23.65 -12.84
CA GLN A 543 -5.79 -22.47 -13.39
C GLN A 543 -6.75 -21.29 -13.47
N ILE A 544 -6.37 -20.15 -12.88
CA ILE A 544 -7.09 -18.88 -12.94
C ILE A 544 -6.20 -17.76 -13.51
N PRO A 545 -6.73 -16.79 -14.27
CA PRO A 545 -8.05 -16.80 -14.89
C PRO A 545 -8.26 -18.01 -15.81
N PHE A 546 -9.51 -18.47 -15.92
CA PHE A 546 -9.87 -19.62 -16.74
C PHE A 546 -9.85 -19.29 -18.24
N THR A 547 -10.04 -18.03 -18.59
CA THR A 547 -9.99 -17.47 -19.94
C THR A 547 -9.05 -16.27 -20.02
N GLY A 548 -8.72 -15.79 -21.23
CA GLY A 548 -7.87 -14.61 -21.40
C GLY A 548 -6.39 -14.85 -21.07
N VAL A 549 -5.74 -13.84 -20.48
CA VAL A 549 -4.31 -13.91 -20.14
C VAL A 549 -4.10 -14.67 -18.84
N LYS A 550 -3.22 -15.69 -18.89
CA LYS A 550 -2.99 -16.63 -17.78
C LYS A 550 -1.58 -16.62 -17.22
N VAL A 551 -0.67 -15.92 -17.89
CA VAL A 551 0.76 -15.91 -17.57
C VAL A 551 1.18 -14.46 -17.35
N THR A 552 1.84 -14.21 -16.22
CA THR A 552 2.41 -12.91 -15.90
C THR A 552 3.62 -12.61 -16.78
N SER A 553 3.76 -11.36 -17.24
CA SER A 553 4.93 -10.90 -18.00
C SER A 553 5.54 -9.62 -17.40
N LEU A 554 6.75 -9.74 -16.85
CA LEU A 554 7.50 -8.71 -16.13
C LEU A 554 8.93 -8.62 -16.69
N PRO A 555 9.12 -7.97 -17.85
CA PRO A 555 10.44 -7.81 -18.44
C PRO A 555 11.34 -6.88 -17.61
N GLU A 556 12.65 -7.01 -17.78
CA GLU A 556 13.70 -6.23 -17.10
C GLU A 556 13.44 -4.71 -17.08
N LYS A 557 12.94 -4.17 -18.20
CA LYS A 557 12.58 -2.75 -18.34
C LYS A 557 11.51 -2.25 -17.35
N TYR A 558 10.86 -3.11 -16.57
CA TYR A 558 9.87 -2.72 -15.55
C TYR A 558 10.51 -2.35 -14.19
N TYR A 559 11.82 -2.53 -14.02
CA TYR A 559 12.53 -1.94 -12.87
C TYR A 559 12.52 -0.41 -12.89
N PHE A 560 12.37 0.21 -14.06
CA PHE A 560 12.08 1.63 -14.21
C PHE A 560 11.06 1.85 -15.31
N PHE A 561 9.87 2.32 -14.94
CA PHE A 561 8.78 2.58 -15.88
C PHE A 561 9.12 3.78 -16.79
N PRO A 562 8.54 3.85 -18.00
CA PRO A 562 8.87 4.90 -18.95
C PRO A 562 8.24 6.23 -18.54
N ILE A 563 8.86 7.32 -18.96
CA ILE A 563 8.17 8.62 -18.99
C ILE A 563 7.10 8.59 -20.08
N GLN A 564 5.94 9.18 -19.83
CA GLN A 564 4.87 9.24 -20.83
C GLN A 564 5.31 10.09 -22.01
N GLN A 565 5.05 9.62 -23.24
CA GLN A 565 5.49 10.32 -24.45
C GLN A 565 5.00 11.78 -24.50
N SER A 566 3.77 12.05 -24.06
CA SER A 566 3.23 13.41 -24.01
C SER A 566 4.00 14.36 -23.09
N VAL A 567 4.66 13.87 -22.05
CA VAL A 567 5.52 14.70 -21.19
C VAL A 567 6.78 15.12 -21.95
N ILE A 568 7.40 14.19 -22.68
CA ILE A 568 8.57 14.47 -23.53
C ILE A 568 8.20 15.40 -24.69
N ASP A 569 7.02 15.21 -25.29
CA ASP A 569 6.54 16.07 -26.37
C ASP A 569 6.28 17.51 -25.90
N LEU A 570 5.93 17.71 -24.63
CA LEU A 570 5.72 19.03 -24.01
C LEU A 570 7.03 19.68 -23.55
N ASN A 571 8.01 18.89 -23.12
CA ASN A 571 9.32 19.37 -22.71
C ASN A 571 10.42 18.55 -23.39
N SER A 572 10.99 19.11 -24.46
CA SER A 572 12.02 18.46 -25.27
C SER A 572 13.34 18.23 -24.55
N ASN A 573 13.53 18.81 -23.36
CA ASN A 573 14.71 18.59 -22.52
C ASN A 573 14.57 17.35 -21.62
N ILE A 574 13.40 16.71 -21.59
CA ILE A 574 13.20 15.45 -20.87
C ILE A 574 13.63 14.28 -21.75
N GLU A 575 14.66 13.57 -21.31
CA GLU A 575 15.09 12.33 -21.95
C GLU A 575 14.31 11.11 -21.45
N GLN A 576 14.02 10.15 -22.35
CA GLN A 576 13.47 8.86 -21.96
C GLN A 576 14.54 7.97 -21.29
N ASN A 577 14.11 7.04 -20.44
CA ASN A 577 14.98 6.00 -19.87
C ASN A 577 15.60 5.11 -20.96
N ALA A 578 16.84 4.66 -20.76
CA ALA A 578 17.60 3.85 -21.72
C ALA A 578 16.84 2.59 -22.18
N GLU A 579 16.26 1.83 -21.23
CA GLU A 579 15.46 0.62 -21.48
C GLU A 579 14.16 0.86 -22.26
N TRP A 580 13.78 2.12 -22.45
CA TRP A 580 12.58 2.56 -23.16
C TRP A 580 12.91 3.38 -24.42
N GLY A 581 14.16 3.31 -24.89
CA GLY A 581 14.60 3.91 -26.16
C GLY A 581 15.16 5.32 -26.05
N GLY A 582 15.47 5.81 -24.85
CA GLY A 582 16.20 7.06 -24.63
C GLY A 582 17.66 6.84 -24.23
N THR A 583 18.24 7.82 -23.54
CA THR A 583 19.66 7.86 -23.12
C THR A 583 19.85 8.05 -21.63
N PHE A 584 18.78 8.30 -20.87
CA PHE A 584 18.88 8.54 -19.43
C PHE A 584 19.09 7.23 -18.66
N GLU A 585 20.11 7.21 -17.80
CA GLU A 585 20.39 6.11 -16.89
C GLU A 585 19.64 6.30 -15.56
N PRO A 586 18.64 5.45 -15.24
CA PRO A 586 17.80 5.64 -14.06
C PRO A 586 18.43 5.12 -12.76
N THR A 587 19.59 4.49 -12.81
CA THR A 587 20.30 3.90 -11.66
C THR A 587 21.28 4.90 -11.01
N LEU A 588 21.92 4.51 -9.91
CA LEU A 588 22.99 5.24 -9.22
C LEU A 588 24.37 4.83 -9.72
#